data_AF-A0A498SBR2-F1
#
_entry.id   AF-A0A498SBR2-F1
#
_cell.length_a   1.000
_cell.length_b   1.000
_cell.length_c   1.000
_cell.angle_alpha   90.00
_cell.angle_beta   90.00
_cell.angle_gamma   90.00
#
_symmetry.space_group_name_H-M   'P 1'
#
loop_
_entity.id
_entity.type
_entity.pdbx_description
1 polymer ?
#
loop_
_entity_poly.entity_id
_entity_poly.type
_entity_poly.pdbx_seq_one_letter_code
_entity_poly.pdbx_strand_id
1 'polypeptide(L)'
;MTEYWRHVWQSSEVLGDYVSANHHLFEGRVILELGAGCTGIPGLVAAKCGAKLVIFTDHPESGEAFEILKQNCIENDLDENSFLIRDLDWNGSNLNQVLDDIFVLHYILAADIFYDITVFGALINTIASLLRRSNWSIEDLLLLKELCCRRVRVIDTDLHTIHIGIIFTRADFMEASRIFAGVEGGATQSRLLFIDETGKRYGEWSQSGLNYCLDGFDVVADRIAKWIQIAKKEVGIIGPLAAVGMGLSGAEDEESNRRLIDFLKDQHGDIALEFSLSSDAVVSVAASFQNGGAVIVAGTGSACRLLKADNSVYGVGGWGHQIGDGGSAFWIAKRLIQCIFDEEDGLRPSPHPISKIKRLFVEFFGLRDKTGILEILYTNFDKSRIASFTAHVAKEANDDPLIRHIFRDAGEQLGLHVRAISRNFDEEMLDNTPLLLIGSVWRSWELLKNGFIYGLKSNGSRIRQVTLYTLLETPALGGALLVAKKLGKKIACEQRTAIFE
;
A
#
# COMPACT_ATOMS: atom_id res chain seq x y z
N MET A 1 -5.05 -50.65 1.90
CA MET A 1 -5.15 -49.22 2.27
C MET A 1 -4.95 -49.12 3.76
N THR A 2 -4.34 -48.05 4.26
CA THR A 2 -4.24 -47.81 5.71
C THR A 2 -5.66 -47.65 6.26
N GLU A 3 -6.04 -48.44 7.25
CA GLU A 3 -7.40 -48.46 7.82
C GLU A 3 -7.58 -47.31 8.82
N TYR A 4 -7.55 -46.06 8.33
CA TYR A 4 -7.62 -44.85 9.16
C TYR A 4 -8.88 -44.79 10.05
N TRP A 5 -9.95 -45.44 9.62
CA TRP A 5 -11.22 -45.54 10.32
C TRP A 5 -11.14 -46.33 11.65
N ARG A 6 -10.08 -47.11 11.87
CA ARG A 6 -9.86 -47.91 13.11
C ARG A 6 -9.29 -47.11 14.28
N HIS A 7 -8.78 -45.91 14.02
CA HIS A 7 -8.07 -45.12 15.02
C HIS A 7 -9.01 -44.15 15.72
N VAL A 8 -8.85 -44.03 17.04
CA VAL A 8 -9.34 -42.86 17.78
C VAL A 8 -8.36 -41.72 17.53
N TRP A 9 -8.85 -40.64 16.94
CA TRP A 9 -8.07 -39.45 16.66
C TRP A 9 -8.32 -38.39 17.75
N GLN A 10 -7.31 -37.58 18.06
CA GLN A 10 -7.44 -36.59 19.14
C GLN A 10 -8.54 -35.54 18.86
N SER A 11 -8.84 -35.24 17.59
CA SER A 11 -9.87 -34.23 17.29
C SER A 11 -11.27 -34.74 17.62
N SER A 12 -11.50 -36.05 17.47
CA SER A 12 -12.73 -36.73 17.91
C SER A 12 -12.93 -36.65 19.43
N GLU A 13 -11.88 -36.79 20.22
CA GLU A 13 -11.93 -36.58 21.68
C GLU A 13 -12.27 -35.13 22.03
N VAL A 14 -11.57 -34.17 21.41
CA VAL A 14 -11.80 -32.73 21.66
C VAL A 14 -13.22 -32.30 21.28
N LEU A 15 -13.73 -32.80 20.15
CA LEU A 15 -15.11 -32.52 19.74
C LEU A 15 -16.12 -33.19 20.67
N GLY A 16 -15.85 -34.43 21.11
CA GLY A 16 -16.65 -35.11 22.13
C GLY A 16 -16.73 -34.32 23.45
N ASP A 17 -15.58 -33.85 23.95
CA ASP A 17 -15.52 -33.01 25.16
C ASP A 17 -16.33 -31.72 25.01
N TYR A 18 -16.27 -31.09 23.83
CA TYR A 18 -17.09 -29.92 23.52
C TYR A 18 -18.59 -30.26 23.56
N VAL A 19 -19.01 -31.37 22.95
CA VAL A 19 -20.42 -31.81 22.97
C VAL A 19 -20.88 -32.06 24.40
N SER A 20 -20.09 -32.76 25.21
CA SER A 20 -20.38 -33.06 26.62
C SER A 20 -20.52 -31.79 27.46
N ALA A 21 -19.56 -30.87 27.33
CA ALA A 21 -19.58 -29.58 28.03
C ALA A 21 -20.77 -28.70 27.63
N ASN A 22 -21.32 -28.90 26.43
CA ASN A 22 -22.43 -28.14 25.88
C ASN A 22 -23.69 -29.00 25.63
N HIS A 23 -23.89 -30.06 26.42
CA HIS A 23 -24.97 -31.05 26.23
C HIS A 23 -26.37 -30.45 25.98
N HIS A 24 -26.70 -29.35 26.66
CA HIS A 24 -27.96 -28.60 26.52
C HIS A 24 -28.25 -28.13 25.08
N LEU A 25 -27.23 -27.97 24.23
CA LEU A 25 -27.42 -27.62 22.81
C LEU A 25 -27.91 -28.81 21.98
N PHE A 26 -27.54 -30.03 22.39
CA PHE A 26 -27.74 -31.27 21.64
C PHE A 26 -28.95 -32.08 22.12
N GLU A 27 -29.46 -31.79 23.32
CA GLU A 27 -30.65 -32.44 23.87
C GLU A 27 -31.88 -32.29 22.94
N GLY A 28 -32.52 -33.42 22.61
CA GLY A 28 -33.67 -33.48 21.72
C GLY A 28 -33.38 -33.22 20.23
N ARG A 29 -32.10 -33.11 19.84
CA ARG A 29 -31.69 -32.75 18.48
C ARG A 29 -31.45 -33.97 17.58
N VAL A 30 -31.54 -33.73 16.28
CA VAL A 30 -31.17 -34.69 15.23
C VAL A 30 -29.82 -34.28 14.68
N ILE A 31 -28.87 -35.21 14.71
CA ILE A 31 -27.45 -34.96 14.47
C ILE A 31 -26.98 -35.90 13.36
N LEU A 32 -26.15 -35.38 12.46
CA LEU A 32 -25.44 -36.16 11.45
C LEU A 32 -23.95 -36.07 11.75
N GLU A 33 -23.27 -37.20 11.88
CA GLU A 33 -21.81 -37.26 11.99
C GLU A 33 -21.21 -37.71 10.66
N LEU A 34 -20.33 -36.89 10.09
CA LEU A 34 -19.59 -37.16 8.86
C LEU A 34 -18.24 -37.81 9.19
N GLY A 35 -17.95 -38.97 8.58
CA GLY A 35 -16.68 -39.67 8.75
C GLY A 35 -16.48 -40.20 10.17
N ALA A 36 -17.50 -40.85 10.72
CA ALA A 36 -17.50 -41.33 12.10
C ALA A 36 -16.43 -42.41 12.38
N GLY A 37 -15.91 -43.07 11.34
CA GLY A 37 -15.07 -44.25 11.45
C GLY A 37 -15.79 -45.38 12.19
N CYS A 38 -15.03 -46.30 12.78
CA CYS A 38 -15.61 -47.29 13.70
C CYS A 38 -15.85 -46.73 15.11
N THR A 39 -15.35 -45.53 15.40
CA THR A 39 -15.31 -44.99 16.78
C THR A 39 -16.57 -44.18 17.09
N GLY A 40 -16.98 -43.27 16.20
CA GLY A 40 -18.18 -42.43 16.34
C GLY A 40 -18.24 -41.63 17.64
N ILE A 41 -17.09 -41.24 18.21
CA ILE A 41 -17.03 -40.63 19.54
C ILE A 41 -17.90 -39.37 19.65
N PRO A 42 -17.79 -38.36 18.76
CA PRO A 42 -18.65 -37.18 18.81
C PRO A 42 -20.14 -37.52 18.83
N GLY A 43 -20.61 -38.42 17.96
CA GLY A 43 -22.01 -38.82 17.90
C GLY A 43 -22.46 -39.66 19.09
N LEU A 44 -21.62 -40.58 19.60
CA LEU A 44 -21.90 -41.35 20.81
C LEU A 44 -22.07 -40.43 22.02
N VAL A 45 -21.18 -39.44 22.18
CA VAL A 45 -21.29 -38.44 23.24
C VAL A 45 -22.56 -37.62 23.06
N ALA A 46 -22.91 -37.22 21.84
CA ALA A 46 -24.14 -36.48 21.58
C ALA A 46 -25.39 -37.29 21.91
N ALA A 47 -25.42 -38.59 21.57
CA ALA A 47 -26.49 -39.51 21.95
C ALA A 47 -26.61 -39.61 23.48
N LYS A 48 -25.49 -39.78 24.19
CA LYS A 48 -25.44 -39.79 25.66
C LYS A 48 -25.87 -38.46 26.29
N CYS A 49 -25.68 -37.35 25.59
CA CYS A 49 -26.15 -36.02 25.99
C CYS A 49 -27.65 -35.78 25.70
N GLY A 50 -28.38 -36.80 25.25
CA GLY A 50 -29.83 -36.72 25.03
C GLY A 50 -30.24 -36.29 23.63
N ALA A 51 -29.36 -36.40 22.63
CA ALA A 51 -29.78 -36.23 21.24
C ALA A 51 -30.93 -37.20 20.91
N LYS A 52 -31.93 -36.71 20.17
CA LYS A 52 -33.09 -37.50 19.76
C LYS A 52 -32.70 -38.60 18.77
N LEU A 53 -31.81 -38.27 17.85
CA LEU A 53 -31.35 -39.18 16.80
C LEU A 53 -29.95 -38.79 16.36
N VAL A 54 -29.03 -39.76 16.31
CA VAL A 54 -27.69 -39.59 15.75
C VAL A 54 -27.52 -40.46 14.50
N ILE A 55 -27.20 -39.85 13.37
CA ILE A 55 -26.97 -40.52 12.11
C ILE A 55 -25.46 -40.56 11.90
N PHE A 56 -24.87 -41.74 12.04
CA PHE A 56 -23.47 -41.95 11.77
C PHE A 56 -23.25 -42.27 10.29
N THR A 57 -22.24 -41.65 9.69
CA THR A 57 -21.88 -41.91 8.30
C THR A 57 -20.38 -42.14 8.11
N ASP A 58 -20.05 -43.06 7.20
CA ASP A 58 -18.70 -43.30 6.73
C ASP A 58 -18.73 -43.85 5.29
N HIS A 59 -17.56 -44.04 4.69
CA HIS A 59 -17.42 -44.53 3.33
C HIS A 59 -17.97 -45.98 3.20
N PRO A 60 -18.69 -46.33 2.12
CA PRO A 60 -19.30 -47.65 1.94
C PRO A 60 -18.31 -48.82 1.93
N GLU A 61 -17.05 -48.57 1.56
CA GLU A 61 -15.99 -49.60 1.62
C GLU A 61 -15.56 -49.95 3.06
N SER A 62 -16.00 -49.17 4.06
CA SER A 62 -15.71 -49.36 5.49
C SER A 62 -16.72 -50.31 6.16
N GLY A 63 -17.09 -51.42 5.53
CA GLY A 63 -18.16 -52.32 6.03
C GLY A 63 -17.97 -52.82 7.47
N GLU A 64 -16.74 -53.21 7.83
CA GLU A 64 -16.38 -53.62 9.19
C GLU A 64 -16.47 -52.47 10.20
N ALA A 65 -16.25 -51.22 9.76
CA ALA A 65 -16.36 -50.05 10.63
C ALA A 65 -17.80 -49.87 11.12
N PHE A 66 -18.80 -50.14 10.27
CA PHE A 66 -20.21 -50.06 10.65
C PHE A 66 -20.61 -51.13 11.66
N GLU A 67 -20.08 -52.35 11.54
CA GLU A 67 -20.32 -53.42 12.52
C GLU A 67 -19.76 -53.05 13.89
N ILE A 68 -18.51 -52.56 13.93
CA ILE A 68 -17.86 -52.11 15.17
C ILE A 68 -18.56 -50.89 15.75
N LEU A 69 -18.95 -49.92 14.92
CA LEU A 69 -19.67 -48.73 15.39
C LEU A 69 -21.03 -49.10 15.98
N LYS A 70 -21.75 -50.04 15.37
CA LYS A 70 -23.00 -50.58 15.93
C LYS A 70 -22.75 -51.26 17.28
N GLN A 71 -21.69 -52.07 17.37
CA GLN A 71 -21.30 -52.70 18.61
C GLN A 71 -20.98 -51.65 19.69
N ASN A 72 -20.25 -50.59 19.35
CA ASN A 72 -19.96 -49.48 20.26
C ASN A 72 -21.23 -48.78 20.74
N CYS A 73 -22.23 -48.58 19.87
CA CYS A 73 -23.52 -48.02 20.28
C CYS A 73 -24.25 -48.94 21.29
N ILE A 74 -24.24 -50.25 21.04
CA ILE A 74 -24.87 -51.25 21.91
C ILE A 74 -24.15 -51.35 23.26
N GLU A 75 -22.81 -51.43 23.26
CA GLU A 75 -21.99 -51.50 24.48
C GLU A 75 -22.07 -50.22 25.31
N ASN A 76 -22.45 -49.11 24.68
CA ASN A 76 -22.75 -47.86 25.36
C ASN A 76 -24.26 -47.69 25.62
N ASP A 77 -25.08 -48.74 25.70
CA ASP A 77 -26.49 -48.67 26.09
C ASP A 77 -27.32 -47.62 25.32
N LEU A 78 -27.04 -47.40 24.03
CA LEU A 78 -27.87 -46.53 23.20
C LEU A 78 -29.14 -47.27 22.75
N ASP A 79 -30.28 -46.58 22.77
CA ASP A 79 -31.53 -47.11 22.24
C ASP A 79 -31.39 -47.33 20.72
N GLU A 80 -31.80 -48.50 20.22
CA GLU A 80 -31.72 -48.83 18.79
C GLU A 80 -32.49 -47.84 17.90
N ASN A 81 -33.47 -47.11 18.45
CA ASN A 81 -34.22 -46.06 17.75
C ASN A 81 -33.56 -44.68 17.85
N SER A 82 -32.51 -44.53 18.66
CA SER A 82 -31.80 -43.26 18.87
C SER A 82 -30.59 -43.07 17.96
N PHE A 83 -30.27 -44.06 17.12
CA PHE A 83 -29.20 -43.92 16.13
C PHE A 83 -29.50 -44.64 14.81
N LEU A 84 -28.85 -44.17 13.74
CA LEU A 84 -28.82 -44.80 12.43
C LEU A 84 -27.38 -44.85 11.95
N ILE A 85 -27.02 -45.91 11.23
CA ILE A 85 -25.72 -46.01 10.55
C ILE A 85 -26.02 -46.10 9.05
N ARG A 86 -25.49 -45.16 8.28
CA ARG A 86 -25.73 -45.05 6.84
C ARG A 86 -24.40 -44.84 6.11
N ASP A 87 -24.26 -45.42 4.93
CA ASP A 87 -23.10 -45.19 4.09
C ASP A 87 -23.17 -43.82 3.41
N LEU A 88 -22.03 -43.13 3.29
CA LEU A 88 -21.91 -41.86 2.59
C LEU A 88 -20.55 -41.79 1.89
N ASP A 89 -20.58 -41.90 0.57
CA ASP A 89 -19.42 -41.55 -0.25
C ASP A 89 -19.55 -40.07 -0.64
N TRP A 90 -18.59 -39.24 -0.20
CA TRP A 90 -18.59 -37.82 -0.55
C TRP A 90 -18.43 -37.56 -2.04
N ASN A 91 -17.79 -38.48 -2.78
CA ASN A 91 -17.70 -38.45 -4.24
C ASN A 91 -18.92 -39.06 -4.93
N GLY A 92 -19.76 -39.75 -4.17
CA GLY A 92 -20.96 -40.43 -4.64
C GLY A 92 -22.18 -39.52 -4.69
N SER A 93 -23.33 -40.13 -5.02
CA SER A 93 -24.63 -39.43 -5.13
C SER A 93 -25.63 -39.85 -4.03
N ASN A 94 -25.18 -40.56 -3.00
CA ASN A 94 -26.05 -41.17 -1.99
C ASN A 94 -26.42 -40.24 -0.82
N LEU A 95 -25.99 -38.97 -0.83
CA LEU A 95 -26.34 -37.99 0.21
C LEU A 95 -27.85 -37.85 0.45
N ASN A 96 -28.68 -37.93 -0.59
CA ASN A 96 -30.13 -37.85 -0.42
C ASN A 96 -30.67 -39.05 0.37
N GLN A 97 -30.13 -40.25 0.13
CA GLN A 97 -30.52 -41.49 0.81
C GLN A 97 -30.13 -41.46 2.29
N VAL A 98 -28.97 -40.85 2.61
CA VAL A 98 -28.53 -40.62 4.00
C VAL A 98 -29.53 -39.79 4.80
N LEU A 99 -30.37 -39.01 4.15
CA LEU A 99 -31.36 -38.14 4.79
C LEU A 99 -32.80 -38.60 4.54
N ASP A 100 -33.02 -39.79 3.96
CA ASP A 100 -34.36 -40.33 3.79
C ASP A 100 -35.03 -40.42 5.17
N ASP A 101 -36.28 -39.94 5.23
CA ASP A 101 -37.10 -39.81 6.44
C ASP A 101 -36.61 -38.79 7.49
N ILE A 102 -35.58 -38.00 7.17
CA ILE A 102 -35.04 -36.94 8.03
C ILE A 102 -35.53 -35.57 7.55
N PHE A 103 -36.58 -35.06 8.17
CA PHE A 103 -37.17 -33.77 7.82
C PHE A 103 -36.44 -32.56 8.41
N VAL A 104 -35.76 -32.73 9.55
CA VAL A 104 -35.03 -31.66 10.25
C VAL A 104 -33.68 -32.19 10.72
N LEU A 105 -32.61 -31.62 10.19
CA LEU A 105 -31.24 -31.84 10.66
C LEU A 105 -30.79 -30.60 11.44
N HIS A 106 -30.35 -30.78 12.68
CA HIS A 106 -29.99 -29.67 13.56
C HIS A 106 -28.48 -29.40 13.59
N TYR A 107 -27.67 -30.47 13.66
CA TYR A 107 -26.22 -30.36 13.75
C TYR A 107 -25.55 -31.33 12.79
N ILE A 108 -24.43 -30.88 12.24
CA ILE A 108 -23.45 -31.71 11.54
C ILE A 108 -22.20 -31.74 12.42
N LEU A 109 -21.80 -32.92 12.86
CA LEU A 109 -20.53 -33.16 13.52
C LEU A 109 -19.55 -33.71 12.50
N ALA A 110 -18.31 -33.26 12.55
CA ALA A 110 -17.26 -33.77 11.69
C ALA A 110 -15.92 -33.58 12.40
N ALA A 111 -15.34 -34.68 12.86
CA ALA A 111 -14.01 -34.75 13.43
C ALA A 111 -13.10 -35.50 12.46
N ASP A 112 -11.84 -35.07 12.34
CA ASP A 112 -10.83 -35.82 11.58
C ASP A 112 -11.15 -36.09 10.10
N ILE A 113 -11.92 -35.20 9.44
CA ILE A 113 -12.35 -35.35 8.04
C ILE A 113 -11.39 -34.78 7.00
N PHE A 114 -10.32 -34.07 7.43
CA PHE A 114 -9.39 -33.35 6.54
C PHE A 114 -7.98 -33.95 6.52
N TYR A 115 -7.85 -35.22 6.12
CA TYR A 115 -6.55 -35.89 5.96
C TYR A 115 -6.22 -36.29 4.52
N ASP A 116 -7.22 -36.44 3.64
CA ASP A 116 -7.02 -36.75 2.23
C ASP A 116 -7.45 -35.56 1.34
N ILE A 117 -6.48 -34.98 0.65
CA ILE A 117 -6.70 -33.82 -0.23
C ILE A 117 -7.57 -34.15 -1.45
N THR A 118 -7.62 -35.43 -1.86
CA THR A 118 -8.35 -35.86 -3.05
C THR A 118 -9.87 -35.79 -2.86
N VAL A 119 -10.36 -35.94 -1.62
CA VAL A 119 -11.79 -35.92 -1.29
C VAL A 119 -12.29 -34.57 -0.76
N PHE A 120 -11.39 -33.59 -0.59
CA PHE A 120 -11.70 -32.28 0.00
C PHE A 120 -12.83 -31.55 -0.74
N GLY A 121 -12.75 -31.47 -2.08
CA GLY A 121 -13.79 -30.78 -2.87
C GLY A 121 -15.16 -31.44 -2.74
N ALA A 122 -15.18 -32.78 -2.70
CA ALA A 122 -16.39 -33.58 -2.59
C ALA A 122 -17.04 -33.43 -1.19
N LEU A 123 -16.23 -33.40 -0.13
CA LEU A 123 -16.65 -33.13 1.24
C LEU A 123 -17.29 -31.74 1.38
N ILE A 124 -16.65 -30.69 0.84
CA ILE A 124 -17.21 -29.33 0.87
C ILE A 124 -18.55 -29.26 0.13
N ASN A 125 -18.68 -29.93 -1.02
CA ASN A 125 -19.94 -30.01 -1.76
C ASN A 125 -21.03 -30.74 -0.97
N THR A 126 -20.66 -31.77 -0.22
CA THR A 126 -21.56 -32.52 0.66
C THR A 126 -22.09 -31.62 1.79
N ILE A 127 -21.19 -30.93 2.50
CA ILE A 127 -21.56 -29.98 3.56
C ILE A 127 -22.43 -28.85 3.00
N ALA A 128 -22.08 -28.28 1.85
CA ALA A 128 -22.86 -27.23 1.21
C ALA A 128 -24.27 -27.71 0.84
N SER A 129 -24.41 -28.95 0.36
CA SER A 129 -25.71 -29.54 0.02
C SER A 129 -26.58 -29.79 1.24
N LEU A 130 -25.97 -30.23 2.36
CA LEU A 130 -26.63 -30.37 3.66
C LEU A 130 -27.13 -29.01 4.19
N LEU A 131 -26.30 -27.96 4.06
CA LEU A 131 -26.64 -26.60 4.50
C LEU A 131 -27.69 -25.93 3.60
N ARG A 132 -27.70 -26.17 2.28
CA ARG A 132 -28.72 -25.62 1.36
C ARG A 132 -30.14 -26.10 1.66
N ARG A 133 -30.30 -27.21 2.39
CA ARG A 133 -31.59 -27.71 2.86
C ARG A 133 -32.10 -26.98 4.12
N SER A 134 -31.25 -26.19 4.78
CA SER A 134 -31.66 -25.29 5.84
C SER A 134 -31.84 -23.87 5.27
N ASN A 135 -32.64 -23.02 5.93
CA ASN A 135 -32.84 -21.62 5.53
C ASN A 135 -31.59 -20.73 5.79
N TRP A 136 -30.39 -21.32 5.85
CA TRP A 136 -29.18 -20.64 6.24
C TRP A 136 -28.36 -20.29 5.00
N SER A 137 -28.13 -19.00 4.83
CA SER A 137 -27.21 -18.44 3.86
C SER A 137 -25.82 -18.22 4.49
N ILE A 138 -24.79 -18.02 3.68
CA ILE A 138 -23.47 -17.58 4.19
C ILE A 138 -23.63 -16.26 4.94
N GLU A 139 -24.58 -15.43 4.50
CA GLU A 139 -24.96 -14.17 5.11
C GLU A 139 -25.51 -14.37 6.53
N ASP A 140 -26.23 -15.45 6.82
CA ASP A 140 -26.70 -15.77 8.19
C ASP A 140 -25.56 -16.20 9.11
N LEU A 141 -24.58 -16.96 8.59
CA LEU A 141 -23.35 -17.33 9.30
C LEU A 141 -22.47 -16.11 9.59
N LEU A 142 -22.37 -15.20 8.62
CA LEU A 142 -21.69 -13.91 8.79
C LEU A 142 -22.39 -13.06 9.85
N LEU A 143 -23.71 -12.95 9.79
CA LEU A 143 -24.51 -12.18 10.75
C LEU A 143 -24.37 -12.71 12.19
N LEU A 144 -24.42 -14.03 12.39
CA LEU A 144 -24.31 -14.68 13.70
C LEU A 144 -22.96 -14.49 14.39
N LYS A 145 -21.91 -14.21 13.62
CA LYS A 145 -20.55 -13.97 14.13
C LYS A 145 -20.12 -12.50 14.01
N GLU A 146 -21.06 -11.61 13.66
CA GLU A 146 -20.79 -10.20 13.35
C GLU A 146 -19.65 -10.03 12.31
N LEU A 147 -19.52 -10.99 11.40
CA LEU A 147 -18.54 -10.98 10.33
C LEU A 147 -19.09 -10.20 9.14
N CYS A 148 -18.24 -9.40 8.53
CA CYS A 148 -18.47 -8.68 7.29
C CYS A 148 -17.65 -9.34 6.19
N CYS A 149 -18.19 -9.38 4.97
CA CYS A 149 -17.46 -9.84 3.79
C CYS A 149 -17.36 -8.70 2.77
N ARG A 150 -16.17 -8.51 2.19
CA ARG A 150 -15.93 -7.58 1.08
C ARG A 150 -15.27 -8.32 -0.07
N ARG A 151 -15.85 -8.22 -1.26
CA ARG A 151 -15.22 -8.70 -2.49
C ARG A 151 -14.00 -7.83 -2.81
N VAL A 152 -12.86 -8.48 -3.00
CA VAL A 152 -11.55 -7.86 -3.25
C VAL A 152 -11.18 -7.96 -4.71
N ARG A 153 -11.50 -9.08 -5.35
CA ARG A 153 -11.07 -9.38 -6.72
C ARG A 153 -12.09 -10.26 -7.43
N VAL A 154 -12.21 -10.06 -8.73
CA VAL A 154 -12.91 -10.96 -9.65
C VAL A 154 -11.89 -11.50 -10.63
N ILE A 155 -11.86 -12.82 -10.80
CA ILE A 155 -11.01 -13.50 -11.78
C ILE A 155 -11.95 -14.21 -12.75
N ASP A 156 -12.00 -13.72 -13.97
CA ASP A 156 -12.68 -14.38 -15.06
C ASP A 156 -11.72 -15.36 -15.72
N THR A 157 -12.14 -16.61 -15.82
CA THR A 157 -11.48 -17.67 -16.57
C THR A 157 -12.40 -18.10 -17.71
N ASP A 158 -11.89 -18.87 -18.66
CA ASP A 158 -12.70 -19.34 -19.81
C ASP A 158 -13.95 -20.14 -19.39
N LEU A 159 -13.99 -20.68 -18.16
CA LEU A 159 -15.05 -21.56 -17.66
C LEU A 159 -15.81 -20.99 -16.45
N HIS A 160 -15.21 -20.10 -15.67
CA HIS A 160 -15.74 -19.65 -14.39
C HIS A 160 -15.40 -18.19 -14.08
N THR A 161 -16.31 -17.51 -13.37
CA THR A 161 -16.03 -16.27 -12.66
C THR A 161 -15.76 -16.58 -11.18
N ILE A 162 -14.56 -16.30 -10.71
CA ILE A 162 -14.13 -16.52 -9.32
C ILE A 162 -14.19 -15.19 -8.58
N HIS A 163 -14.99 -15.14 -7.52
CA HIS A 163 -15.04 -13.99 -6.61
C HIS A 163 -14.17 -14.26 -5.39
N ILE A 164 -13.15 -13.44 -5.18
CA ILE A 164 -12.30 -13.49 -3.99
C ILE A 164 -12.75 -12.38 -3.05
N GLY A 165 -13.02 -12.73 -1.80
CA GLY A 165 -13.40 -11.78 -0.75
C GLY A 165 -12.59 -11.98 0.52
N ILE A 166 -12.59 -10.95 1.37
CA ILE A 166 -12.05 -11.00 2.73
C ILE A 166 -13.19 -10.99 3.74
N ILE A 167 -13.02 -11.75 4.81
CA ILE A 167 -13.95 -11.82 5.94
C ILE A 167 -13.25 -11.20 7.16
N PHE A 168 -13.94 -10.32 7.87
CA PHE A 168 -13.43 -9.62 9.07
C PHE A 168 -14.59 -9.29 10.01
N THR A 169 -14.35 -9.06 11.30
CA THR A 169 -15.45 -8.68 12.21
C THR A 169 -15.89 -7.23 11.95
N ARG A 170 -17.12 -6.89 12.34
CA ARG A 170 -17.61 -5.50 12.29
C ARG A 170 -16.77 -4.58 13.17
N ALA A 171 -16.25 -5.07 14.30
CA ALA A 171 -15.33 -4.33 15.16
C ALA A 171 -14.02 -4.00 14.42
N ASP A 172 -13.37 -5.01 13.82
CA ASP A 172 -12.14 -4.83 13.04
C ASP A 172 -12.34 -3.82 11.90
N PHE A 173 -13.48 -3.92 11.20
CA PHE A 173 -13.81 -2.97 10.14
C PHE A 173 -13.91 -1.53 10.66
N MET A 174 -14.62 -1.33 11.77
CA MET A 174 -14.82 -0.01 12.34
C MET A 174 -13.52 0.60 12.88
N GLU A 175 -12.56 -0.23 13.29
CA GLU A 175 -11.23 0.22 13.69
C GLU A 175 -10.36 0.57 12.47
N ALA A 176 -10.22 -0.36 11.51
CA ALA A 176 -9.38 -0.15 10.32
C ALA A 176 -9.89 1.00 9.43
N SER A 177 -11.21 1.19 9.33
CA SER A 177 -11.83 2.29 8.58
C SER A 177 -11.65 3.68 9.19
N ARG A 178 -10.96 3.79 10.34
CA ARG A 178 -10.50 5.08 10.93
C ARG A 178 -9.03 5.37 10.65
N ILE A 179 -8.31 4.43 10.05
CA ILE A 179 -6.87 4.51 9.82
C ILE A 179 -6.61 4.87 8.35
N PHE A 180 -5.72 5.82 8.14
CA PHE A 180 -5.26 6.30 6.85
C PHE A 180 -3.81 5.90 6.63
N ALA A 181 -3.48 5.56 5.39
CA ALA A 181 -2.11 5.31 4.98
C ALA A 181 -1.59 6.41 4.07
N GLY A 182 -0.29 6.69 4.23
CA GLY A 182 0.46 7.60 3.41
C GLY A 182 1.65 6.91 2.79
N VAL A 183 1.87 7.06 1.48
CA VAL A 183 3.02 6.49 0.76
C VAL A 183 3.81 7.62 0.10
N GLU A 184 5.11 7.67 0.33
CA GLU A 184 6.06 8.48 -0.43
C GLU A 184 6.84 7.53 -1.35
N GLY A 185 6.75 7.72 -2.66
CA GLY A 185 7.51 6.95 -3.66
C GLY A 185 8.58 7.79 -4.32
N GLY A 186 9.80 7.71 -3.78
CA GLY A 186 11.00 8.32 -4.36
C GLY A 186 11.81 7.34 -5.20
N ALA A 187 12.76 7.85 -5.98
CA ALA A 187 13.65 7.03 -6.81
C ALA A 187 14.67 6.21 -5.98
N THR A 188 15.04 6.69 -4.80
CA THR A 188 16.06 6.07 -3.93
C THR A 188 15.47 5.41 -2.69
N GLN A 189 14.50 6.05 -2.06
CA GLN A 189 13.84 5.57 -0.85
C GLN A 189 12.34 5.86 -0.96
N SER A 190 11.54 4.93 -0.42
CA SER A 190 10.10 5.08 -0.27
C SER A 190 9.72 4.96 1.19
N ARG A 191 8.68 5.67 1.63
CA ARG A 191 8.16 5.60 3.01
C ARG A 191 6.68 5.28 3.05
N LEU A 192 6.26 4.57 4.09
CA LEU A 192 4.88 4.24 4.39
C LEU A 192 4.59 4.69 5.83
N LEU A 193 3.44 5.32 6.06
CA LEU A 193 2.97 5.74 7.38
C LEU A 193 1.51 5.35 7.57
N PHE A 194 1.15 4.85 8.76
CA PHE A 194 -0.24 4.69 9.18
C PHE A 194 -0.59 5.65 10.31
N ILE A 195 -1.74 6.32 10.19
CA ILE A 195 -2.24 7.31 11.13
C ILE A 195 -3.77 7.24 11.25
N ASP A 196 -4.34 7.39 12.45
CA ASP A 196 -5.79 7.46 12.61
C ASP A 196 -6.34 8.91 12.60
N GLU A 197 -7.67 9.03 12.66
CA GLU A 197 -8.39 10.31 12.74
C GLU A 197 -7.99 11.18 13.95
N THR A 198 -7.47 10.58 15.02
CA THR A 198 -7.00 11.29 16.22
C THR A 198 -5.58 11.82 16.08
N GLY A 199 -4.87 11.43 15.02
CA GLY A 199 -3.46 11.77 14.78
C GLY A 199 -2.47 10.76 15.37
N LYS A 200 -2.94 9.65 15.94
CA LYS A 200 -2.07 8.59 16.48
C LYS A 200 -1.41 7.84 15.33
N ARG A 201 -0.07 7.76 15.37
CA ARG A 201 0.73 6.99 14.40
C ARG A 201 0.86 5.54 14.85
N TYR A 202 0.60 4.60 13.95
CA TYR A 202 0.72 3.16 14.22
C TYR A 202 2.10 2.61 13.85
N GLY A 203 2.75 3.22 12.86
CA GLY A 203 4.08 2.84 12.43
C GLY A 203 4.54 3.64 11.21
N GLU A 204 5.84 3.64 10.99
CA GLU A 204 6.51 4.18 9.81
C GLU A 204 7.50 3.15 9.28
N TRP A 205 7.46 2.89 7.97
CA TRP A 205 8.32 1.93 7.30
C TRP A 205 9.08 2.60 6.16
N SER A 206 10.26 2.07 5.85
CA SER A 206 11.08 2.51 4.73
C SER A 206 11.48 1.31 3.88
N GLN A 207 11.47 1.48 2.56
CA GLN A 207 11.98 0.50 1.60
C GLN A 207 12.75 1.18 0.46
N SER A 208 13.36 0.39 -0.44
CA SER A 208 14.01 0.91 -1.64
C SER A 208 13.02 1.69 -2.53
N GLY A 209 13.56 2.59 -3.36
CA GLY A 209 12.76 3.45 -4.21
C GLY A 209 11.76 2.71 -5.12
N LEU A 210 10.60 3.32 -5.35
CA LEU A 210 9.57 2.85 -6.26
C LEU A 210 9.67 3.65 -7.57
N ASN A 211 10.39 3.12 -8.57
CA ASN A 211 10.57 3.81 -9.85
C ASN A 211 9.57 3.33 -10.91
N TYR A 212 8.39 3.93 -10.91
CA TYR A 212 7.29 3.59 -11.82
C TYR A 212 7.61 3.78 -13.31
N CYS A 213 8.53 4.68 -13.66
CA CYS A 213 8.96 4.89 -15.06
C CYS A 213 9.74 3.69 -15.64
N LEU A 214 10.32 2.83 -14.78
CA LEU A 214 11.15 1.71 -15.22
C LEU A 214 10.40 0.36 -15.16
N ASP A 215 9.55 0.18 -14.16
CA ASP A 215 9.01 -1.15 -13.81
C ASP A 215 7.55 -1.40 -14.26
N GLY A 216 6.81 -0.36 -14.68
CA GLY A 216 5.39 -0.49 -15.05
C GLY A 216 4.42 -0.30 -13.86
N PHE A 217 3.19 0.13 -14.15
CA PHE A 217 2.21 0.54 -13.12
C PHE A 217 1.65 -0.63 -12.30
N ASP A 218 1.39 -1.76 -12.96
CA ASP A 218 0.90 -3.01 -12.36
C ASP A 218 1.89 -3.57 -11.33
N VAL A 219 3.18 -3.65 -11.70
CA VAL A 219 4.24 -4.13 -10.80
C VAL A 219 4.38 -3.24 -9.58
N VAL A 220 4.30 -1.91 -9.76
CA VAL A 220 4.40 -0.95 -8.64
C VAL A 220 3.16 -1.02 -7.74
N ALA A 221 1.96 -1.11 -8.32
CA ALA A 221 0.73 -1.28 -7.54
C ALA A 221 0.79 -2.53 -6.66
N ASP A 222 1.21 -3.67 -7.24
CA ASP A 222 1.39 -4.92 -6.51
C ASP A 222 2.42 -4.79 -5.37
N ARG A 223 3.54 -4.10 -5.61
CA ARG A 223 4.57 -3.86 -4.59
C ARG A 223 4.04 -2.99 -3.46
N ILE A 224 3.32 -1.91 -3.78
CA ILE A 224 2.70 -1.03 -2.78
C ILE A 224 1.65 -1.80 -1.96
N ALA A 225 0.78 -2.55 -2.62
CA ALA A 225 -0.26 -3.33 -1.95
C ALA A 225 0.33 -4.39 -1.00
N LYS A 226 1.32 -5.16 -1.47
CA LYS A 226 2.05 -6.14 -0.63
C LYS A 226 2.72 -5.47 0.56
N TRP A 227 3.34 -4.31 0.34
CA TRP A 227 3.99 -3.57 1.42
C TRP A 227 2.99 -3.13 2.49
N ILE A 228 1.83 -2.59 2.08
CA ILE A 228 0.74 -2.22 2.99
C ILE A 228 0.20 -3.44 3.74
N GLN A 229 0.03 -4.59 3.07
CA GLN A 229 -0.43 -5.82 3.70
C GLN A 229 0.55 -6.32 4.77
N ILE A 230 1.85 -6.31 4.48
CA ILE A 230 2.90 -6.68 5.45
C ILE A 230 2.86 -5.73 6.65
N ALA A 231 2.85 -4.42 6.41
CA ALA A 231 2.80 -3.41 7.46
C ALA A 231 1.54 -3.56 8.33
N LYS A 232 0.35 -3.78 7.73
CA LYS A 232 -0.90 -4.01 8.46
C LYS A 232 -0.80 -5.22 9.39
N LYS A 233 -0.20 -6.32 8.90
CA LYS A 233 0.00 -7.53 9.70
C LYS A 233 0.93 -7.29 10.89
N GLU A 234 2.00 -6.50 10.72
CA GLU A 234 2.94 -6.17 11.79
C GLU A 234 2.30 -5.38 12.94
N VAL A 235 1.36 -4.48 12.63
CA VAL A 235 0.65 -3.67 13.63
C VAL A 235 -0.72 -4.22 14.03
N GLY A 236 -1.09 -5.41 13.55
CA GLY A 236 -2.34 -6.08 13.91
C GLY A 236 -3.62 -5.45 13.34
N ILE A 237 -3.53 -4.69 12.24
CA ILE A 237 -4.70 -4.08 11.58
C ILE A 237 -5.38 -5.12 10.68
N ILE A 238 -6.64 -5.45 11.00
CA ILE A 238 -7.48 -6.40 10.24
C ILE A 238 -8.55 -5.62 9.47
N GLY A 239 -8.76 -5.96 8.20
CA GLY A 239 -9.73 -5.29 7.33
C GLY A 239 -9.17 -4.06 6.60
N PRO A 240 -9.92 -3.45 5.67
CA PRO A 240 -9.44 -2.37 4.82
C PRO A 240 -9.27 -1.05 5.58
N LEU A 241 -8.18 -0.34 5.30
CA LEU A 241 -7.95 1.02 5.79
C LEU A 241 -9.00 1.99 5.22
N ALA A 242 -9.23 3.12 5.89
CA ALA A 242 -10.12 4.18 5.41
C ALA A 242 -9.73 4.64 4.01
N ALA A 243 -8.45 4.97 3.82
CA ALA A 243 -7.90 5.31 2.52
C ALA A 243 -6.37 5.27 2.51
N VAL A 244 -5.80 5.17 1.31
CA VAL A 244 -4.36 5.27 1.05
C VAL A 244 -4.09 6.47 0.14
N GLY A 245 -3.26 7.40 0.61
CA GLY A 245 -2.79 8.54 -0.16
C GLY A 245 -1.33 8.36 -0.57
N MET A 246 -1.03 8.49 -1.85
CA MET A 246 0.28 8.23 -2.42
C MET A 246 0.85 9.50 -3.06
N GLY A 247 2.10 9.81 -2.74
CA GLY A 247 2.91 10.84 -3.37
C GLY A 247 4.05 10.20 -4.14
N LEU A 248 3.87 10.01 -5.45
CA LEU A 248 4.88 9.38 -6.30
C LEU A 248 5.56 10.44 -7.16
N SER A 249 6.87 10.31 -7.35
CA SER A 249 7.61 11.12 -8.33
C SER A 249 6.93 11.00 -9.69
N GLY A 250 6.82 12.11 -10.44
CA GLY A 250 6.26 12.19 -11.79
C GLY A 250 4.85 11.60 -12.02
N ALA A 251 4.04 11.47 -10.96
CA ALA A 251 2.60 11.27 -11.02
C ALA A 251 1.85 12.55 -11.49
N GLU A 252 2.29 13.15 -12.59
CA GLU A 252 1.72 14.38 -13.16
C GLU A 252 0.74 14.08 -14.32
N ASP A 253 0.73 12.85 -14.82
CA ASP A 253 -0.20 12.39 -15.86
C ASP A 253 -1.47 11.79 -15.23
N GLU A 254 -2.61 12.47 -15.40
CA GLU A 254 -3.89 12.06 -14.80
C GLU A 254 -4.39 10.71 -15.33
N GLU A 255 -4.11 10.36 -16.59
CA GLU A 255 -4.55 9.10 -17.18
C GLU A 255 -3.82 7.90 -16.54
N SER A 256 -2.49 7.98 -16.48
CA SER A 256 -1.65 7.00 -15.78
C SER A 256 -2.03 6.87 -14.30
N ASN A 257 -2.28 8.00 -13.64
CA ASN A 257 -2.68 8.03 -12.25
C ASN A 257 -4.01 7.29 -12.01
N ARG A 258 -4.97 7.45 -12.92
CA ARG A 258 -6.26 6.76 -12.87
C ARG A 258 -6.10 5.25 -13.04
N ARG A 259 -5.29 4.82 -14.02
CA ARG A 259 -5.01 3.39 -14.25
C ARG A 259 -4.41 2.70 -13.02
N LEU A 260 -3.48 3.37 -12.31
CA LEU A 260 -2.91 2.84 -11.07
C LEU A 260 -3.97 2.68 -9.96
N ILE A 261 -4.81 3.71 -9.79
CA ILE A 261 -5.89 3.68 -8.79
C ILE A 261 -6.90 2.58 -9.11
N ASP A 262 -7.32 2.46 -10.36
CA ASP A 262 -8.28 1.45 -10.80
C ASP A 262 -7.70 0.04 -10.57
N PHE A 263 -6.42 -0.18 -10.92
CA PHE A 263 -5.75 -1.45 -10.65
C PHE A 263 -5.69 -1.80 -9.16
N LEU A 264 -5.35 -0.83 -8.29
CA LEU A 264 -5.35 -1.04 -6.83
C LEU A 264 -6.75 -1.35 -6.29
N LYS A 265 -7.79 -0.70 -6.82
CA LYS A 265 -9.18 -0.97 -6.43
C LYS A 265 -9.64 -2.36 -6.87
N ASP A 266 -9.30 -2.76 -8.10
CA ASP A 266 -9.77 -4.01 -8.71
C ASP A 266 -9.01 -5.24 -8.23
N GLN A 267 -7.71 -5.10 -7.95
CA GLN A 267 -6.84 -6.23 -7.59
C GLN A 267 -6.53 -6.29 -6.08
N HIS A 268 -6.60 -5.16 -5.37
CA HIS A 268 -6.18 -5.03 -3.96
C HIS A 268 -7.19 -4.27 -3.10
N GLY A 269 -8.49 -4.42 -3.35
CA GLY A 269 -9.56 -3.77 -2.57
C GLY A 269 -9.65 -4.17 -1.08
N ASP A 270 -8.79 -5.06 -0.61
CA ASP A 270 -8.61 -5.49 0.78
C ASP A 270 -7.73 -4.53 1.60
N ILE A 271 -6.85 -3.75 0.93
CA ILE A 271 -5.90 -2.90 1.64
C ILE A 271 -6.57 -1.61 2.12
N ALA A 272 -7.45 -1.01 1.32
CA ALA A 272 -8.15 0.24 1.66
C ALA A 272 -9.48 0.40 0.91
N LEU A 273 -10.37 1.24 1.46
CA LEU A 273 -11.66 1.58 0.85
C LEU A 273 -11.50 2.57 -0.31
N GLU A 274 -10.57 3.52 -0.17
CA GLU A 274 -10.31 4.57 -1.16
C GLU A 274 -8.81 4.77 -1.40
N PHE A 275 -8.48 5.25 -2.59
CA PHE A 275 -7.11 5.54 -3.00
C PHE A 275 -7.04 6.93 -3.60
N SER A 276 -5.92 7.63 -3.34
CA SER A 276 -5.61 8.89 -4.00
C SER A 276 -4.13 8.93 -4.34
N LEU A 277 -3.83 9.50 -5.50
CA LEU A 277 -2.48 9.69 -5.99
C LEU A 277 -2.24 11.18 -6.22
N SER A 278 -1.03 11.63 -5.89
CA SER A 278 -0.56 13.00 -6.06
C SER A 278 0.95 12.97 -6.31
N SER A 279 1.54 14.11 -6.67
CA SER A 279 2.99 14.20 -6.82
C SER A 279 3.70 14.24 -5.46
N ASP A 280 4.95 13.78 -5.45
CA ASP A 280 5.89 13.87 -4.32
C ASP A 280 5.98 15.29 -3.73
N ALA A 281 6.02 16.30 -4.60
CA ALA A 281 6.06 17.71 -4.20
C ALA A 281 4.77 18.14 -3.47
N VAL A 282 3.59 17.73 -3.96
CA VAL A 282 2.31 18.11 -3.36
C VAL A 282 2.12 17.46 -1.99
N VAL A 283 2.45 16.17 -1.85
CA VAL A 283 2.38 15.51 -0.53
C VAL A 283 3.38 16.11 0.45
N SER A 284 4.53 16.60 -0.01
CA SER A 284 5.50 17.27 0.86
C SER A 284 4.97 18.60 1.41
N VAL A 285 4.25 19.38 0.59
CA VAL A 285 3.54 20.59 1.04
C VAL A 285 2.47 20.22 2.06
N ALA A 286 1.68 19.19 1.78
CA ALA A 286 0.64 18.72 2.69
C ALA A 286 1.18 18.07 3.97
N ALA A 287 2.45 17.66 4.02
CA ALA A 287 3.10 17.24 5.27
C ALA A 287 3.58 18.43 6.10
N SER A 288 3.74 19.61 5.47
CA SER A 288 4.36 20.80 6.04
C SER A 288 3.39 21.88 6.48
N PHE A 289 2.28 22.09 5.75
CA PHE A 289 1.37 23.21 5.96
C PHE A 289 -0.11 22.80 5.98
N GLN A 290 -0.88 23.33 6.95
CA GLN A 290 -2.29 22.94 7.14
C GLN A 290 -3.20 23.63 6.13
N ASN A 291 -2.90 24.89 5.81
CA ASN A 291 -3.71 25.77 4.96
C ASN A 291 -3.11 25.96 3.57
N GLY A 292 -2.30 24.99 3.12
CA GLY A 292 -1.59 25.06 1.85
C GLY A 292 -0.30 25.88 1.93
N GLY A 293 0.47 25.85 0.85
CA GLY A 293 1.75 26.53 0.72
C GLY A 293 2.45 26.17 -0.59
N ALA A 294 3.64 26.75 -0.79
CA ALA A 294 4.46 26.48 -1.95
C ALA A 294 5.64 25.59 -1.59
N VAL A 295 6.07 24.76 -2.52
CA VAL A 295 7.33 24.02 -2.48
C VAL A 295 8.17 24.38 -3.69
N ILE A 296 9.47 24.56 -3.46
CA ILE A 296 10.46 24.68 -4.51
C ILE A 296 11.48 23.54 -4.36
N VAL A 297 11.51 22.68 -5.37
CA VAL A 297 12.45 21.58 -5.50
C VAL A 297 13.66 22.06 -6.29
N ALA A 298 14.85 21.89 -5.73
CA ALA A 298 16.14 22.14 -6.37
C ALA A 298 17.14 21.03 -6.01
N GLY A 299 17.13 19.97 -6.81
CA GLY A 299 18.02 18.81 -6.71
C GLY A 299 18.66 18.54 -8.07
N THR A 300 18.63 17.28 -8.52
CA THR A 300 19.04 16.90 -9.89
C THR A 300 18.22 17.65 -10.96
N GLY A 301 16.95 17.93 -10.69
CA GLY A 301 16.08 18.82 -11.47
C GLY A 301 15.50 19.94 -10.59
N SER A 302 14.63 20.78 -11.16
CA SER A 302 13.92 21.81 -10.40
C SER A 302 12.46 21.98 -10.81
N ALA A 303 11.62 22.22 -9.81
CA ALA A 303 10.18 22.38 -9.98
C ALA A 303 9.60 23.19 -8.83
N CYS A 304 8.60 24.02 -9.11
CA CYS A 304 7.80 24.70 -8.09
C CYS A 304 6.36 24.22 -8.16
N ARG A 305 5.78 23.89 -7.00
CA ARG A 305 4.39 23.48 -6.88
C ARG A 305 3.72 24.26 -5.76
N LEU A 306 2.44 24.55 -5.92
CA LEU A 306 1.58 25.22 -4.94
C LEU A 306 0.40 24.30 -4.66
N LEU A 307 0.12 24.08 -3.39
CA LEU A 307 -1.11 23.46 -2.91
C LEU A 307 -1.89 24.50 -2.13
N LYS A 308 -3.12 24.79 -2.54
CA LYS A 308 -4.00 25.73 -1.85
C LYS A 308 -4.85 25.04 -0.78
N ALA A 309 -5.46 25.83 0.10
CA ALA A 309 -6.36 25.33 1.14
C ALA A 309 -7.60 24.59 0.58
N ASP A 310 -8.02 24.88 -0.65
CA ASP A 310 -9.10 24.19 -1.36
C ASP A 310 -8.65 22.91 -2.09
N ASN A 311 -7.38 22.51 -1.92
CA ASN A 311 -6.70 21.40 -2.59
C ASN A 311 -6.42 21.60 -4.08
N SER A 312 -6.63 22.80 -4.64
CA SER A 312 -6.16 23.10 -5.99
C SER A 312 -4.62 23.12 -6.04
N VAL A 313 -4.08 22.56 -7.12
CA VAL A 313 -2.64 22.42 -7.33
C VAL A 313 -2.22 23.22 -8.55
N TYR A 314 -1.14 23.99 -8.41
CA TYR A 314 -0.51 24.72 -9.51
C TYR A 314 0.97 24.35 -9.61
N GLY A 315 1.52 24.43 -10.82
CA GLY A 315 2.92 24.11 -11.08
C GLY A 315 3.62 25.09 -12.00
N VAL A 316 4.90 25.34 -11.72
CA VAL A 316 5.82 26.06 -12.59
C VAL A 316 7.11 25.26 -12.69
N GLY A 317 7.62 25.05 -13.90
CA GLY A 317 8.80 24.22 -14.13
C GLY A 317 8.55 22.73 -13.86
N GLY A 318 9.62 21.94 -13.80
CA GLY A 318 9.53 20.47 -13.74
C GLY A 318 9.49 19.77 -15.10
N TRP A 319 9.70 20.49 -16.21
CA TRP A 319 9.72 19.93 -17.58
C TRP A 319 10.98 19.11 -17.92
N GLY A 320 11.81 18.81 -16.92
CA GLY A 320 13.06 18.08 -17.08
C GLY A 320 14.15 18.88 -17.81
N HIS A 321 15.27 18.20 -18.03
CA HIS A 321 16.56 18.82 -18.37
C HIS A 321 16.67 19.31 -19.82
N GLN A 322 15.78 18.85 -20.70
CA GLN A 322 15.77 19.25 -22.11
C GLN A 322 15.08 20.59 -22.32
N ILE A 323 14.01 20.85 -21.56
CA ILE A 323 13.15 22.03 -21.72
C ILE A 323 13.38 23.06 -20.60
N GLY A 324 13.61 22.59 -19.36
CA GLY A 324 13.62 23.43 -18.17
C GLY A 324 14.75 23.09 -17.18
N ASP A 325 14.37 22.80 -15.94
CA ASP A 325 15.28 22.56 -14.80
C ASP A 325 16.14 23.79 -14.39
N GLY A 326 15.67 25.01 -14.66
CA GLY A 326 16.35 26.25 -14.27
C GLY A 326 16.66 26.31 -12.77
N GLY A 327 17.95 26.49 -12.43
CA GLY A 327 18.42 26.53 -11.05
C GLY A 327 18.66 25.18 -10.38
N SER A 328 18.46 24.06 -11.09
CA SER A 328 18.83 22.72 -10.61
C SER A 328 20.34 22.46 -10.63
N ALA A 329 20.77 21.38 -9.98
CA ALA A 329 22.15 20.92 -10.03
C ALA A 329 22.58 20.54 -11.46
N PHE A 330 21.70 19.93 -12.27
CA PHE A 330 22.03 19.66 -13.67
C PHE A 330 22.22 20.95 -14.47
N TRP A 331 21.35 21.95 -14.25
CA TRP A 331 21.43 23.24 -14.93
C TRP A 331 22.72 23.99 -14.58
N ILE A 332 23.12 24.01 -13.31
CA ILE A 332 24.38 24.62 -12.86
C ILE A 332 25.58 23.94 -13.55
N ALA A 333 25.64 22.61 -13.53
CA ALA A 333 26.71 21.84 -14.16
C ALA A 333 26.78 22.11 -15.67
N LYS A 334 25.63 22.05 -16.36
CA LYS A 334 25.53 22.34 -17.80
C LYS A 334 26.02 23.75 -18.12
N ARG A 335 25.63 24.76 -17.34
CA ARG A 335 26.06 26.15 -17.55
C ARG A 335 27.56 26.33 -17.36
N LEU A 336 28.16 25.71 -16.35
CA LEU A 336 29.61 25.74 -16.13
C LEU A 336 30.37 25.08 -17.29
N ILE A 337 29.90 23.91 -17.76
CA ILE A 337 30.49 23.21 -18.91
C ILE A 337 30.35 24.08 -20.16
N GLN A 338 29.18 24.66 -20.40
CA GLN A 338 28.96 25.58 -21.52
C GLN A 338 29.92 26.78 -21.49
N CYS A 339 30.18 27.39 -20.33
CA CYS A 339 31.14 28.48 -20.21
C CYS A 339 32.58 28.07 -20.59
N ILE A 340 33.00 26.84 -20.27
CA ILE A 340 34.32 26.32 -20.70
C ILE A 340 34.38 26.23 -22.23
N PHE A 341 33.37 25.61 -22.84
CA PHE A 341 33.34 25.39 -24.29
C PHE A 341 33.22 26.71 -25.07
N ASP A 342 32.33 27.60 -24.64
CA ASP A 342 32.11 28.89 -25.30
C ASP A 342 33.36 29.77 -25.32
N GLU A 343 34.12 29.82 -24.22
CA GLU A 343 35.36 30.60 -24.12
C GLU A 343 36.47 30.01 -25.00
N GLU A 344 36.67 28.68 -24.96
CA GLU A 344 37.74 28.03 -25.71
C GLU A 344 37.48 27.98 -27.22
N ASP A 345 36.22 27.86 -27.62
CA ASP A 345 35.83 27.87 -29.03
C ASP A 345 35.67 29.31 -29.56
N GLY A 346 35.84 30.33 -28.70
CA GLY A 346 35.74 31.74 -29.06
C GLY A 346 34.33 32.22 -29.39
N LEU A 347 33.29 31.49 -28.95
CA LEU A 347 31.89 31.82 -29.20
C LEU A 347 31.40 32.97 -28.33
N ARG A 348 31.65 32.88 -27.01
CA ARG A 348 31.25 33.90 -26.04
C ARG A 348 32.29 33.97 -24.92
N PRO A 349 32.75 35.19 -24.56
CA PRO A 349 33.67 35.34 -23.45
C PRO A 349 32.98 35.00 -22.12
N SER A 350 33.66 34.24 -21.28
CA SER A 350 33.23 33.92 -19.93
C SER A 350 33.24 35.20 -19.07
N PRO A 351 32.26 35.40 -18.17
CA PRO A 351 32.23 36.56 -17.28
C PRO A 351 33.43 36.62 -16.31
N HIS A 352 34.09 35.48 -16.08
CA HIS A 352 35.21 35.31 -15.16
C HIS A 352 36.20 34.23 -15.67
N PRO A 353 37.44 34.17 -15.16
CA PRO A 353 38.43 33.18 -15.61
C PRO A 353 37.97 31.72 -15.47
N ILE A 354 38.16 30.91 -16.52
CA ILE A 354 37.68 29.51 -16.57
C ILE A 354 38.68 28.45 -16.08
N SER A 355 39.92 28.84 -15.79
CA SER A 355 41.05 27.91 -15.58
C SER A 355 40.81 26.90 -14.47
N LYS A 356 40.24 27.32 -13.33
CA LYS A 356 39.94 26.46 -12.19
C LYS A 356 38.79 25.50 -12.51
N ILE A 357 37.71 25.97 -13.14
CA ILE A 357 36.56 25.12 -13.51
C ILE A 357 36.95 24.09 -14.55
N LYS A 358 37.77 24.47 -15.54
CA LYS A 358 38.32 23.53 -16.52
C LYS A 358 39.10 22.41 -15.84
N ARG A 359 39.95 22.73 -14.86
CA ARG A 359 40.69 21.71 -14.10
C ARG A 359 39.74 20.77 -13.36
N LEU A 360 38.79 21.31 -12.60
CA LEU A 360 37.80 20.52 -11.85
C LEU A 360 36.94 19.65 -12.77
N PHE A 361 36.58 20.17 -13.95
CA PHE A 361 35.82 19.45 -14.97
C PHE A 361 36.59 18.22 -15.49
N VAL A 362 37.86 18.40 -15.86
CA VAL A 362 38.72 17.31 -16.35
C VAL A 362 38.96 16.27 -15.26
N GLU A 363 39.27 16.71 -14.03
CA GLU A 363 39.52 15.85 -12.87
C GLU A 363 38.27 15.04 -12.49
N PHE A 364 37.10 15.69 -12.38
CA PHE A 364 35.86 15.05 -11.94
C PHE A 364 35.37 13.99 -12.93
N PHE A 365 35.42 14.29 -14.23
CA PHE A 365 34.96 13.36 -15.26
C PHE A 365 36.05 12.37 -15.71
N GLY A 366 37.29 12.51 -15.22
CA GLY A 366 38.41 11.63 -15.58
C GLY A 366 38.82 11.75 -17.05
N LEU A 367 38.72 12.96 -17.60
CA LEU A 367 38.93 13.20 -19.02
C LEU A 367 40.41 13.42 -19.34
N ARG A 368 40.85 13.07 -20.56
CA ARG A 368 42.17 13.45 -21.08
C ARG A 368 42.15 14.84 -21.71
N ASP A 369 41.03 15.17 -22.36
CA ASP A 369 40.76 16.46 -22.97
C ASP A 369 39.23 16.73 -23.00
N LYS A 370 38.82 17.91 -23.48
CA LYS A 370 37.42 18.33 -23.49
C LYS A 370 36.52 17.46 -24.37
N THR A 371 37.04 16.81 -25.41
CA THR A 371 36.23 16.00 -26.34
C THR A 371 35.72 14.72 -25.70
N GLY A 372 36.41 14.22 -24.67
CA GLY A 372 35.98 13.05 -23.90
C GLY A 372 34.63 13.21 -23.20
N ILE A 373 34.14 14.44 -23.02
CA ILE A 373 32.80 14.67 -22.47
C ILE A 373 31.68 14.19 -23.40
N LEU A 374 31.92 14.11 -24.71
CA LEU A 374 30.89 13.71 -25.68
C LEU A 374 30.41 12.28 -25.42
N GLU A 375 31.31 11.38 -25.00
CA GLU A 375 30.94 10.02 -24.62
C GLU A 375 30.01 10.02 -23.40
N ILE A 376 30.26 10.90 -22.42
CA ILE A 376 29.42 11.03 -21.21
C ILE A 376 28.07 11.69 -21.54
N LEU A 377 28.01 12.59 -22.50
CA LEU A 377 26.78 13.32 -22.85
C LEU A 377 25.85 12.55 -23.80
N TYR A 378 26.41 11.73 -24.69
CA TYR A 378 25.64 11.08 -25.76
C TYR A 378 25.59 9.56 -25.64
N THR A 379 26.70 8.89 -25.32
CA THR A 379 26.77 7.42 -25.31
C THR A 379 26.38 6.86 -23.94
N ASN A 380 26.94 7.43 -22.87
CA ASN A 380 26.79 6.96 -21.49
C ASN A 380 26.09 8.01 -20.63
N PHE A 381 25.01 8.59 -21.16
CA PHE A 381 24.30 9.69 -20.50
C PHE A 381 23.73 9.27 -19.14
N ASP A 382 24.21 9.95 -18.10
CA ASP A 382 23.67 9.85 -16.75
C ASP A 382 23.46 11.27 -16.18
N LYS A 383 22.18 11.66 -16.06
CA LYS A 383 21.76 12.95 -15.52
C LYS A 383 22.30 13.17 -14.10
N SER A 384 22.29 12.14 -13.26
CA SER A 384 22.71 12.22 -11.86
C SER A 384 24.23 12.40 -11.76
N ARG A 385 25.00 11.73 -12.61
CA ARG A 385 26.46 11.91 -12.69
C ARG A 385 26.82 13.34 -13.08
N ILE A 386 26.15 13.92 -14.08
CA ILE A 386 26.38 15.30 -14.51
C ILE A 386 25.98 16.28 -13.41
N ALA A 387 24.80 16.10 -12.80
CA ALA A 387 24.34 16.95 -11.70
C ALA A 387 25.27 16.90 -10.47
N SER A 388 25.92 15.75 -10.22
CA SER A 388 26.87 15.58 -9.12
C SER A 388 28.12 16.46 -9.25
N PHE A 389 28.46 16.91 -10.47
CA PHE A 389 29.53 17.89 -10.69
C PHE A 389 29.26 19.20 -9.94
N THR A 390 27.99 19.61 -9.82
CA THR A 390 27.61 20.82 -9.06
C THR A 390 28.01 20.75 -7.59
N ALA A 391 27.85 19.60 -6.95
CA ALA A 391 28.26 19.42 -5.56
C ALA A 391 29.80 19.43 -5.41
N HIS A 392 30.53 18.99 -6.44
CA HIS A 392 31.99 19.03 -6.46
C HIS A 392 32.50 20.47 -6.56
N VAL A 393 31.97 21.27 -7.50
CA VAL A 393 32.39 22.67 -7.69
C VAL A 393 31.89 23.61 -6.56
N ALA A 394 30.75 23.31 -5.93
CA ALA A 394 30.22 24.14 -4.84
C ALA A 394 31.22 24.31 -3.68
N LYS A 395 32.08 23.31 -3.43
CA LYS A 395 33.12 23.36 -2.39
C LYS A 395 34.18 24.42 -2.65
N GLU A 396 34.41 24.72 -3.93
CA GLU A 396 35.45 25.65 -4.41
C GLU A 396 34.89 27.06 -4.67
N ALA A 397 33.60 27.28 -4.40
CA ALA A 397 32.90 28.52 -4.74
C ALA A 397 33.46 29.75 -4.01
N ASN A 398 34.05 29.59 -2.83
CA ASN A 398 34.61 30.71 -2.09
C ASN A 398 35.83 31.35 -2.76
N ASP A 399 36.52 30.59 -3.61
CA ASP A 399 37.76 31.00 -4.24
C ASP A 399 37.59 31.24 -5.75
N ASP A 400 36.36 31.13 -6.27
CA ASP A 400 36.10 31.21 -7.71
C ASP A 400 34.89 32.11 -8.03
N PRO A 401 35.11 33.26 -8.72
CA PRO A 401 34.03 34.18 -9.07
C PRO A 401 33.08 33.63 -10.15
N LEU A 402 33.52 32.72 -11.03
CA LEU A 402 32.66 32.11 -12.04
C LEU A 402 31.62 31.19 -11.38
N ILE A 403 32.05 30.39 -10.39
CA ILE A 403 31.12 29.52 -9.62
C ILE A 403 30.07 30.39 -8.91
N ARG A 404 30.50 31.44 -8.20
CA ARG A 404 29.57 32.37 -7.54
C ARG A 404 28.59 33.01 -8.52
N HIS A 405 29.06 33.40 -9.70
CA HIS A 405 28.21 33.98 -10.74
C HIS A 405 27.13 32.99 -11.20
N ILE A 406 27.50 31.75 -11.54
CA ILE A 406 26.53 30.75 -12.01
C ILE A 406 25.56 30.31 -10.89
N PHE A 407 26.01 30.23 -9.64
CA PHE A 407 25.11 29.96 -8.51
C PHE A 407 24.16 31.14 -8.26
N ARG A 408 24.60 32.39 -8.43
CA ARG A 408 23.70 33.54 -8.41
C ARG A 408 22.64 33.44 -9.50
N ASP A 409 23.02 33.10 -10.73
CA ASP A 409 22.06 32.91 -11.84
C ASP A 409 21.07 31.78 -11.52
N ALA A 410 21.55 30.69 -10.91
CA ALA A 410 20.70 29.58 -10.47
C ALA A 410 19.69 30.04 -9.40
N GLY A 411 20.14 30.84 -8.43
CA GLY A 411 19.27 31.48 -7.44
C GLY A 411 18.20 32.34 -8.12
N GLU A 412 18.58 33.15 -9.11
CA GLU A 412 17.63 33.96 -9.88
C GLU A 412 16.56 33.09 -10.55
N GLN A 413 16.96 32.01 -11.23
CA GLN A 413 16.00 31.08 -11.83
C GLN A 413 15.01 30.53 -10.79
N LEU A 414 15.48 30.10 -9.62
CA LEU A 414 14.61 29.59 -8.55
C LEU A 414 13.66 30.68 -8.03
N GLY A 415 14.13 31.92 -7.87
CA GLY A 415 13.30 33.06 -7.48
C GLY A 415 12.23 33.39 -8.53
N LEU A 416 12.56 33.27 -9.82
CA LEU A 416 11.60 33.46 -10.92
C LEU A 416 10.50 32.41 -10.92
N HIS A 417 10.78 31.16 -10.52
CA HIS A 417 9.76 30.11 -10.37
C HIS A 417 8.74 30.48 -9.28
N VAL A 418 9.24 30.89 -8.12
CA VAL A 418 8.38 31.29 -6.98
C VAL A 418 7.54 32.53 -7.34
N ARG A 419 8.15 33.52 -8.01
CA ARG A 419 7.41 34.69 -8.52
C ARG A 419 6.36 34.31 -9.57
N ALA A 420 6.66 33.35 -10.44
CA ALA A 420 5.72 32.94 -11.47
C ALA A 420 4.50 32.23 -10.85
N ILE A 421 4.72 31.36 -9.87
CA ILE A 421 3.63 30.63 -9.21
C ILE A 421 2.79 31.54 -8.30
N SER A 422 3.37 32.64 -7.81
CA SER A 422 2.68 33.60 -6.92
C SER A 422 1.48 34.30 -7.55
N ARG A 423 1.29 34.18 -8.87
CA ARG A 423 0.06 34.62 -9.55
C ARG A 423 -1.18 33.87 -9.06
N ASN A 424 -1.00 32.68 -8.47
CA ASN A 424 -2.06 31.84 -7.94
C ASN A 424 -2.14 31.88 -6.40
N PHE A 425 -1.34 32.73 -5.74
CA PHE A 425 -1.39 32.89 -4.28
C PHE A 425 -2.62 33.70 -3.86
N ASP A 426 -3.18 33.33 -2.71
CA ASP A 426 -4.15 34.16 -2.01
C ASP A 426 -3.45 35.33 -1.30
N GLU A 427 -4.20 36.38 -0.92
CA GLU A 427 -3.62 37.59 -0.32
C GLU A 427 -2.79 37.29 0.96
N GLU A 428 -3.24 36.35 1.80
CA GLU A 428 -2.49 35.94 3.00
C GLU A 428 -1.12 35.33 2.66
N MET A 429 -1.06 34.51 1.58
CA MET A 429 0.20 33.95 1.10
C MET A 429 1.10 35.00 0.43
N LEU A 430 0.54 36.08 -0.14
CA LEU A 430 1.32 37.19 -0.68
C LEU A 430 1.95 38.05 0.42
N ASP A 431 1.26 38.20 1.56
CA ASP A 431 1.77 38.90 2.73
C ASP A 431 2.94 38.14 3.37
N ASN A 432 2.78 36.83 3.60
CA ASN A 432 3.87 35.97 4.06
C ASN A 432 3.81 34.60 3.36
N THR A 433 4.60 34.41 2.32
CA THR A 433 4.63 33.15 1.56
C THR A 433 5.33 32.05 2.35
N PRO A 434 4.64 30.96 2.74
CA PRO A 434 5.29 29.78 3.27
C PRO A 434 5.89 28.97 2.13
N LEU A 435 7.22 28.91 2.07
CA LEU A 435 7.95 28.24 0.99
C LEU A 435 8.80 27.09 1.54
N LEU A 436 8.40 25.86 1.23
CA LEU A 436 9.15 24.65 1.55
C LEU A 436 10.30 24.45 0.56
N LEU A 437 11.51 24.22 1.09
CA LEU A 437 12.72 23.94 0.31
C LEU A 437 12.99 22.43 0.30
N ILE A 438 13.07 21.84 -0.89
CA ILE A 438 13.44 20.43 -1.08
C ILE A 438 14.60 20.33 -2.06
N GLY A 439 15.58 19.48 -1.74
CA GLY A 439 16.68 19.14 -2.64
C GLY A 439 18.06 19.63 -2.18
N SER A 440 19.11 19.00 -2.73
CA SER A 440 20.49 19.18 -2.27
C SER A 440 21.10 20.53 -2.62
N VAL A 441 20.57 21.25 -3.62
CA VAL A 441 21.10 22.55 -4.06
C VAL A 441 20.94 23.61 -2.97
N TRP A 442 19.90 23.50 -2.14
CA TRP A 442 19.66 24.43 -1.02
C TRP A 442 20.75 24.42 0.07
N ARG A 443 21.59 23.38 0.12
CA ARG A 443 22.79 23.36 0.98
C ARG A 443 23.79 24.46 0.63
N SER A 444 23.69 25.03 -0.58
CA SER A 444 24.49 26.14 -1.06
C SER A 444 23.74 27.47 -1.00
N TRP A 445 22.80 27.62 -0.06
CA TRP A 445 21.93 28.80 0.07
C TRP A 445 22.68 30.14 0.00
N GLU A 446 23.79 30.28 0.70
CA GLU A 446 24.59 31.52 0.70
C GLU A 446 25.04 31.96 -0.71
N LEU A 447 25.25 31.00 -1.63
CA LEU A 447 25.60 31.29 -3.02
C LEU A 447 24.37 31.67 -3.86
N LEU A 448 23.19 31.15 -3.50
CA LEU A 448 21.93 31.34 -4.23
C LEU A 448 21.19 32.61 -3.79
N LYS A 449 21.33 32.99 -2.51
CA LYS A 449 20.52 33.99 -1.80
C LYS A 449 20.33 35.30 -2.57
N ASN A 450 21.43 35.88 -3.05
CA ASN A 450 21.40 37.15 -3.79
C ASN A 450 20.63 37.03 -5.11
N GLY A 451 20.83 35.93 -5.83
CA GLY A 451 20.10 35.64 -7.06
C GLY A 451 18.62 35.40 -6.79
N PHE A 452 18.32 34.60 -5.77
CA PHE A 452 16.96 34.25 -5.38
C PHE A 452 16.12 35.48 -5.02
N ILE A 453 16.67 36.37 -4.20
CA ILE A 453 16.03 37.64 -3.85
C ILE A 453 15.81 38.51 -5.09
N TYR A 454 16.77 38.54 -6.01
CA TYR A 454 16.66 39.30 -7.26
C TYR A 454 15.53 38.75 -8.16
N GLY A 455 15.51 37.43 -8.38
CA GLY A 455 14.47 36.74 -9.14
C GLY A 455 13.07 36.97 -8.56
N LEU A 456 12.95 36.92 -7.22
CA LEU A 456 11.69 37.20 -6.50
C LEU A 456 11.19 38.63 -6.69
N LYS A 457 12.07 39.63 -6.63
CA LYS A 457 11.70 41.06 -6.69
C LYS A 457 11.48 41.60 -8.11
N SER A 458 12.00 40.92 -9.12
CA SER A 458 11.94 41.35 -10.51
C SER A 458 10.49 41.46 -11.06
N ASN A 459 10.26 42.40 -11.98
CA ASN A 459 8.97 42.63 -12.69
C ASN A 459 7.74 42.85 -11.78
N GLY A 460 7.85 43.70 -10.74
CA GLY A 460 6.68 44.17 -9.99
C GLY A 460 6.02 43.09 -9.12
N SER A 461 6.82 42.22 -8.53
CA SER A 461 6.37 41.15 -7.64
C SER A 461 5.47 41.67 -6.51
N ARG A 462 4.37 40.94 -6.25
CA ARG A 462 3.42 41.24 -5.17
C ARG A 462 3.80 40.62 -3.83
N ILE A 463 4.82 39.76 -3.82
CA ILE A 463 5.28 39.04 -2.62
C ILE A 463 5.95 40.04 -1.67
N ARG A 464 5.42 40.16 -0.45
CA ARG A 464 5.98 41.07 0.57
C ARG A 464 7.06 40.40 1.41
N GLN A 465 6.76 39.19 1.90
CA GLN A 465 7.66 38.39 2.70
C GLN A 465 7.61 36.92 2.25
N VAL A 466 8.74 36.24 2.32
CA VAL A 466 8.85 34.79 2.14
C VAL A 466 9.48 34.22 3.39
N THR A 467 8.85 33.22 3.97
CA THR A 467 9.44 32.42 5.04
C THR A 467 9.84 31.07 4.46
N LEU A 468 11.12 30.74 4.58
CA LEU A 468 11.69 29.51 4.06
C LEU A 468 11.58 28.41 5.12
N TYR A 469 11.16 27.23 4.70
CA TYR A 469 10.98 26.08 5.57
C TYR A 469 11.75 24.88 5.04
N THR A 470 12.21 24.03 5.96
CA THR A 470 12.69 22.68 5.66
C THR A 470 11.75 21.64 6.24
N LEU A 471 11.72 20.49 5.57
CA LEU A 471 10.86 19.38 5.92
C LEU A 471 11.42 18.62 7.13
N LEU A 472 10.62 18.48 8.19
CA LEU A 472 10.95 17.64 9.35
C LEU A 472 10.15 16.33 9.38
N GLU A 473 9.02 16.29 8.67
CA GLU A 473 8.11 15.14 8.62
C GLU A 473 8.29 14.35 7.33
N THR A 474 7.95 13.06 7.37
CA THR A 474 7.90 12.25 6.15
C THR A 474 6.79 12.77 5.20
N PRO A 475 7.05 12.95 3.89
CA PRO A 475 6.01 13.27 2.90
C PRO A 475 4.87 12.27 2.87
N ALA A 476 5.09 11.03 3.32
CA ALA A 476 4.05 10.04 3.52
C ALA A 476 2.92 10.58 4.40
N LEU A 477 3.23 11.35 5.46
CA LEU A 477 2.22 12.00 6.30
C LEU A 477 1.28 12.88 5.47
N GLY A 478 1.82 13.69 4.57
CA GLY A 478 1.02 14.54 3.69
C GLY A 478 0.12 13.77 2.75
N GLY A 479 0.56 12.60 2.28
CA GLY A 479 -0.28 11.66 1.53
C GLY A 479 -1.51 11.22 2.33
N ALA A 480 -1.31 10.78 3.59
CA ALA A 480 -2.39 10.38 4.48
C ALA A 480 -3.36 11.55 4.79
N LEU A 481 -2.82 12.75 5.04
CA LEU A 481 -3.61 13.95 5.33
C LEU A 481 -4.46 14.39 4.12
N LEU A 482 -3.91 14.37 2.91
CA LEU A 482 -4.64 14.74 1.70
C LEU A 482 -5.80 13.80 1.41
N VAL A 483 -5.57 12.49 1.52
CA VAL A 483 -6.64 11.52 1.25
C VAL A 483 -7.74 11.59 2.32
N ALA A 484 -7.37 11.80 3.59
CA ALA A 484 -8.35 12.02 4.65
C ALA A 484 -9.21 13.27 4.39
N LYS A 485 -8.58 14.37 3.99
CA LYS A 485 -9.27 15.62 3.64
C LYS A 485 -10.22 15.44 2.44
N LYS A 486 -9.83 14.65 1.45
CA LYS A 486 -10.68 14.30 0.29
C LYS A 486 -11.94 13.53 0.72
N LEU A 487 -11.86 12.74 1.80
CA LEU A 487 -13.00 12.06 2.41
C LEU A 487 -13.78 12.93 3.43
N GLY A 488 -13.48 14.23 3.51
CA GLY A 488 -14.13 15.14 4.46
C GLY A 488 -13.70 14.92 5.92
N LYS A 489 -12.58 14.22 6.15
CA LYS A 489 -12.02 13.96 7.48
C LYS A 489 -10.85 14.90 7.75
N LYS A 490 -10.81 15.47 8.95
CA LYS A 490 -9.68 16.29 9.42
C LYS A 490 -8.93 15.51 10.48
N ILE A 491 -7.69 15.13 10.18
CA ILE A 491 -6.82 14.45 11.14
C ILE A 491 -6.19 15.51 12.05
N ALA A 492 -6.29 15.31 13.36
CA ALA A 492 -5.65 16.18 14.35
C ALA A 492 -4.15 15.85 14.46
N CYS A 493 -3.34 16.29 13.51
CA CYS A 493 -1.89 16.09 13.51
C CYS A 493 -1.14 17.42 13.39
N GLU A 494 -0.11 17.60 14.22
CA GLU A 494 0.85 18.67 14.05
C GLU A 494 1.76 18.35 12.85
N GLN A 495 1.75 19.25 11.87
CA GLN A 495 2.73 19.24 10.79
C GLN A 495 3.94 20.05 11.26
N ARG A 496 5.12 19.41 11.27
CA ARG A 496 6.34 20.04 11.76
C ARG A 496 7.20 20.52 10.61
N THR A 497 7.64 21.77 10.72
CA THR A 497 8.61 22.39 9.83
C THR A 497 9.63 23.14 10.67
N ALA A 498 10.86 23.25 10.17
CA ALA A 498 11.84 24.17 10.73
C ALA A 498 11.96 25.37 9.80
N ILE A 499 11.99 26.58 10.38
CA ILE A 499 12.38 27.77 9.63
C ILE A 499 13.83 27.57 9.19
N PHE A 500 14.06 27.75 7.89
CA PHE A 500 15.38 27.71 7.30
C PHE A 500 16.04 29.08 7.49
N GLU A 501 17.00 29.15 8.41
CA GLU A 501 17.75 30.37 8.75
C GLU A 501 18.81 30.75 7.72
#